data_AF-A0A4U5LVD2-F1
#
_entry.id   AF-A0A4U5LVD2-F1
#
_cell.length_a   1.000
_cell.length_b   1.000
_cell.length_c   1.000
_cell.angle_alpha   90.00
_cell.angle_beta   90.00
_cell.angle_gamma   90.00
#
_symmetry.space_group_name_H-M   'P 1'
#
loop_
_entity.id
_entity.type
_entity.pdbx_description
1 polymer ?
#
loop_
_entity_poly.entity_id
_entity_poly.type
_entity_poly.pdbx_seq_one_letter_code
_entity_poly.pdbx_strand_id
1 'polypeptide(L)'
;MTLTRLQALELHDCAKLEVLPPLGRLPNLESLVLRLMKKHAEEWDGIERRVGAEDANTTSIISIMPQLRQLMIRECPLLRALPDYVLAAPLQELEIIMCPNLRKRYGKEEMGEDWQKISHIPKIYFYDT
;
A
#
# COMPACT_ATOMS: atom_id res chain seq x y z
N MET A 1 21.88 -7.20 -8.29
CA MET A 1 21.53 -8.35 -7.42
C MET A 1 20.05 -8.21 -7.06
N THR A 2 19.22 -9.16 -7.48
CA THR A 2 17.76 -9.11 -7.27
C THR A 2 17.39 -9.64 -5.88
N LEU A 3 16.56 -8.91 -5.15
CA LEU A 3 16.07 -9.26 -3.81
C LEU A 3 15.00 -10.36 -3.87
N THR A 4 15.28 -11.49 -4.52
CA THR A 4 14.32 -12.58 -4.77
C THR A 4 13.90 -13.35 -3.53
N ARG A 5 14.45 -13.07 -2.35
CA ARG A 5 14.10 -13.75 -1.10
C ARG A 5 13.47 -12.84 -0.05
N LEU A 6 13.30 -11.56 -0.37
CA LEU A 6 12.80 -10.61 0.62
C LEU A 6 11.31 -10.83 0.85
N GLN A 7 10.97 -11.44 1.98
CA GLN A 7 9.59 -11.73 2.39
C GLN A 7 8.99 -10.65 3.28
N ALA A 8 9.81 -9.95 4.06
CA ALA A 8 9.38 -8.85 4.90
C ALA A 8 10.24 -7.62 4.59
N LEU A 9 9.60 -6.47 4.42
CA LEU A 9 10.26 -5.18 4.25
C LEU A 9 9.67 -4.21 5.25
N GLU A 10 10.54 -3.60 6.05
CA GLU A 10 10.16 -2.51 6.93
C GLU A 10 10.87 -1.23 6.53
N LEU A 11 10.09 -0.17 6.34
CA LEU A 11 10.58 1.16 6.01
C LEU A 11 10.30 2.10 7.18
N HIS A 12 11.34 2.68 7.75
CA HIS A 12 11.29 3.56 8.92
C HIS A 12 11.88 4.93 8.58
N ASP A 13 11.28 6.00 9.11
CA ASP A 13 11.79 7.38 9.06
C ASP A 13 12.39 7.78 7.70
N CYS A 14 11.61 7.52 6.66
CA CYS A 14 11.99 7.76 5.28
C CYS A 14 11.87 9.26 4.94
N ALA A 15 12.52 10.13 5.72
CA ALA A 15 12.45 11.58 5.63
C ALA A 15 12.94 12.17 4.29
N LYS A 16 13.48 11.33 3.40
CA LYS A 16 13.90 11.65 2.03
C LYS A 16 13.11 10.90 0.95
N LEU A 17 12.20 10.00 1.30
CA LEU A 17 11.33 9.37 0.31
C LEU A 17 10.15 10.27 0.06
N GLU A 18 10.33 11.18 -0.90
CA GLU A 18 9.23 11.89 -1.55
C GLU A 18 8.30 10.89 -2.27
N VAL A 19 8.84 9.73 -2.66
CA VAL A 19 8.13 8.61 -3.27
C VAL A 19 8.67 7.31 -2.67
N LEU A 20 7.79 6.36 -2.33
CA LEU A 20 8.18 5.01 -1.90
C LEU A 20 8.99 4.30 -3.00
N PRO A 21 9.96 3.42 -2.68
CA PRO A 21 10.75 2.75 -3.70
C PRO A 21 9.81 1.95 -4.61
N PRO A 22 10.21 1.61 -5.85
CA PRO A 22 9.44 0.73 -6.71
C PRO A 22 9.40 -0.70 -6.12
N LEU A 23 8.51 -0.91 -5.14
CA LEU A 23 8.29 -2.17 -4.41
C LEU A 23 7.68 -3.25 -5.32
N GLY A 24 7.18 -2.84 -6.48
CA GLY A 24 6.67 -3.72 -7.52
C GLY A 24 7.67 -4.74 -8.08
N ARG A 25 8.94 -4.66 -7.70
CA ARG A 25 9.96 -5.64 -8.13
C ARG A 25 10.27 -6.69 -7.08
N LEU A 26 9.46 -6.78 -6.03
CA LEU A 26 9.62 -7.74 -4.93
C LEU A 26 8.58 -8.86 -5.05
N PRO A 27 8.80 -9.88 -5.90
CA PRO A 27 7.78 -10.88 -6.23
C PRO A 27 7.39 -11.79 -5.05
N ASN A 28 8.24 -11.87 -4.03
CA ASN A 28 8.07 -12.75 -2.88
C ASN A 28 7.82 -11.98 -1.58
N LEU A 29 7.52 -10.68 -1.65
CA LEU A 29 7.22 -9.89 -0.47
C LEU A 29 5.85 -10.27 0.07
N GLU A 30 5.82 -10.74 1.31
CA GLU A 30 4.62 -11.18 2.02
C GLU A 30 4.14 -10.14 3.04
N SER A 31 5.07 -9.40 3.64
CA SER A 31 4.81 -8.40 4.67
C SER A 31 5.50 -7.08 4.36
N LEU A 32 4.73 -5.99 4.40
CA LEU A 32 5.23 -4.63 4.24
C LEU A 32 4.83 -3.79 5.45
N VAL A 33 5.81 -3.18 6.10
CA VAL A 33 5.60 -2.27 7.24
C VAL A 33 6.13 -0.89 6.89
N LEU A 34 5.29 0.12 7.03
CA LEU A 34 5.63 1.53 6.84
C LEU A 34 5.51 2.26 8.18
N ARG A 35 6.59 2.89 8.65
CA ARG A 35 6.60 3.66 9.90
C ARG A 35 7.17 5.07 9.72
N LEU A 36 6.56 6.06 10.39
CA LEU A 36 7.13 7.40 10.61
C LEU A 36 7.48 8.18 9.34
N MET A 37 6.60 8.25 8.34
CA MET A 37 6.79 9.13 7.18
C MET A 37 6.38 10.58 7.49
N LYS A 38 7.26 11.32 8.18
CA LYS A 38 6.99 12.69 8.68
C LYS A 38 7.25 13.82 7.67
N LYS A 39 7.75 13.54 6.46
CA LYS A 39 8.04 14.59 5.45
C LYS A 39 7.51 14.23 4.06
N HIS A 40 6.68 15.13 3.51
CA HIS A 40 6.28 15.29 2.11
C HIS A 40 5.62 14.13 1.32
N ALA A 41 5.40 12.95 1.91
CA ALA A 41 4.65 11.88 1.25
C ALA A 41 3.12 12.12 1.36
N GLU A 42 2.62 13.19 0.73
CA GLU A 42 1.16 13.45 0.66
C GLU A 42 0.45 12.44 -0.26
N GLU A 43 1.16 11.99 -1.30
CA GLU A 43 0.67 11.02 -2.28
C GLU A 43 1.74 9.96 -2.51
N TRP A 44 1.39 8.69 -2.28
CA TRP A 44 2.21 7.55 -2.68
C TRP A 44 2.02 7.34 -4.18
N ASP A 45 2.74 8.09 -5.00
CA ASP A 45 2.69 7.92 -6.46
C ASP A 45 3.76 6.93 -6.91
N GLY A 46 3.48 5.64 -6.73
CA GLY A 46 4.32 4.55 -7.23
C GLY A 46 4.03 4.28 -8.71
N ILE A 47 4.48 5.15 -9.62
CA ILE A 47 4.28 4.91 -11.06
C ILE A 47 5.26 3.84 -11.56
N GLU A 48 4.73 2.77 -12.15
CA GLU A 48 5.22 2.28 -13.46
C GLU A 48 4.05 2.05 -14.40
N ARG A 49 3.49 3.15 -14.92
CA ARG A 49 2.77 3.16 -16.19
C ARG A 49 3.77 2.81 -17.29
N ARG A 50 3.83 1.54 -17.71
CA ARG A 50 4.03 1.11 -19.11
C ARG A 50 3.60 -0.35 -19.32
N VAL A 51 2.43 -0.56 -19.90
CA VAL A 51 2.30 -1.45 -21.06
C VAL A 51 1.40 -0.74 -22.07
N GLY A 52 2.01 -0.27 -23.16
CA GLY A 52 1.27 0.05 -24.37
C GLY A 52 0.90 -1.24 -25.11
N ALA A 53 -0.07 -1.11 -26.01
CA ALA A 53 -0.75 -2.15 -26.80
C ALA A 53 -2.03 -2.68 -26.14
N GLU A 54 -3.13 -2.03 -26.55
CA GLU A 54 -4.31 -2.67 -27.15
C GLU A 54 -4.56 -4.12 -26.72
N ASP A 55 -5.61 -4.33 -25.92
CA ASP A 55 -6.70 -5.26 -26.24
C ASP A 55 -7.73 -5.28 -25.10
N ALA A 56 -8.99 -5.05 -25.46
CA ALA A 56 -10.13 -4.83 -24.56
C ALA A 56 -10.65 -6.09 -23.84
N ASN A 57 -9.81 -7.05 -23.46
CA ASN A 57 -10.26 -8.24 -22.72
C ASN A 57 -9.22 -8.84 -21.74
N THR A 58 -8.08 -8.20 -21.50
CA THR A 58 -7.06 -8.76 -20.60
C THR A 58 -6.27 -7.65 -19.94
N THR A 59 -6.95 -6.77 -19.21
CA THR A 59 -6.30 -6.09 -18.08
C THR A 59 -6.12 -7.14 -16.99
N SER A 60 -5.26 -8.12 -17.25
CA SER A 60 -4.70 -8.97 -16.23
C SER A 60 -4.21 -8.02 -15.16
N ILE A 61 -4.82 -8.15 -13.99
CA ILE A 61 -4.39 -7.58 -12.73
C ILE A 61 -2.97 -8.11 -12.54
N ILE A 62 -1.98 -7.46 -13.15
CA ILE A 62 -0.58 -7.73 -12.88
C ILE A 62 -0.40 -7.10 -11.50
N SER A 63 -0.74 -7.89 -10.49
CA SER A 63 -0.46 -7.55 -9.11
C SER A 63 1.05 -7.46 -9.02
N ILE A 64 1.53 -6.23 -8.89
CA ILE A 64 2.96 -5.94 -8.85
C ILE A 64 3.58 -6.47 -7.53
N MET A 65 2.72 -6.89 -6.57
CA MET A 65 3.08 -7.55 -5.33
C MET A 65 2.18 -8.79 -5.10
N PRO A 66 2.36 -9.85 -5.90
CA PRO A 66 1.42 -10.98 -5.97
C PRO A 66 1.42 -11.87 -4.72
N GLN A 67 2.39 -11.70 -3.81
CA GLN A 67 2.49 -12.45 -2.56
C GLN A 67 2.22 -11.61 -1.32
N LEU A 68 1.91 -10.31 -1.47
CA LEU A 68 1.74 -9.43 -0.31
C LEU A 68 0.44 -9.76 0.42
N ARG A 69 0.58 -10.23 1.66
CA ARG A 69 -0.52 -10.67 2.53
C ARG A 69 -0.76 -9.70 3.67
N GLN A 70 0.27 -9.01 4.14
CA GLN A 70 0.19 -8.14 5.30
C GLN A 70 0.72 -6.75 4.98
N LEU A 71 -0.07 -5.74 5.29
CA LEU A 71 0.32 -4.34 5.19
C LEU A 71 0.05 -3.64 6.52
N MET A 72 1.10 -3.09 7.12
CA MET A 72 1.01 -2.29 8.34
C MET A 72 1.52 -0.88 8.06
N ILE A 73 0.72 0.13 8.41
CA ILE A 73 1.06 1.54 8.24
C ILE A 73 0.90 2.23 9.59
N ARG A 74 1.99 2.80 10.09
CA ARG A 74 2.04 3.38 11.44
C ARG A 74 2.65 4.77 11.44
N GLU A 75 1.97 5.71 12.09
CA GLU A 75 2.47 7.08 12.32
C GLU A 75 2.86 7.80 11.00
N CYS A 76 2.04 7.63 9.97
CA CYS A 76 2.16 8.28 8.67
C CYS A 76 1.01 9.30 8.48
N PRO A 77 1.02 10.44 9.21
CA PRO A 77 -0.11 11.35 9.23
C PRO A 77 -0.36 12.07 7.90
N LEU A 78 0.65 12.21 7.03
CA LEU A 78 0.55 12.90 5.75
C LEU A 78 0.04 12.00 4.61
N LEU A 79 0.12 10.68 4.76
CA LEU A 79 -0.23 9.74 3.69
C LEU A 79 -1.75 9.75 3.46
N ARG A 80 -2.17 10.18 2.27
CA ARG A 80 -3.61 10.33 1.95
C ARG A 80 -4.22 9.12 1.28
N ALA A 81 -3.44 8.32 0.56
CA ALA A 81 -3.95 7.20 -0.23
C ALA A 81 -2.92 6.07 -0.35
N LEU A 82 -3.42 4.88 -0.66
CA LEU A 82 -2.62 3.75 -1.10
C LEU A 82 -2.69 3.63 -2.63
N PRO A 83 -1.61 3.25 -3.30
CA PRO A 83 -1.61 2.98 -4.74
C PRO A 83 -2.50 1.79 -5.11
N ASP A 84 -3.08 1.83 -6.31
CA ASP A 84 -3.99 0.79 -6.80
C ASP A 84 -3.34 -0.61 -6.84
N TYR A 85 -2.04 -0.71 -7.12
CA TYR A 85 -1.35 -2.00 -7.14
C TYR A 85 -1.15 -2.61 -5.74
N VAL A 86 -1.11 -1.78 -4.69
CA VAL A 86 -1.11 -2.25 -3.28
C VAL A 86 -2.50 -2.75 -2.93
N LEU A 87 -3.53 -2.02 -3.35
CA LEU A 87 -4.93 -2.37 -3.15
C LEU A 87 -5.35 -3.62 -3.96
N ALA A 88 -4.67 -3.89 -5.08
CA ALA A 88 -4.87 -5.09 -5.92
C ALA A 88 -4.01 -6.30 -5.48
N ALA A 89 -3.24 -6.17 -4.39
CA ALA A 89 -2.51 -7.30 -3.81
C ALA A 89 -3.47 -8.23 -3.04
N PRO A 90 -3.14 -9.53 -2.89
CA PRO A 90 -3.99 -10.50 -2.17
C PRO A 90 -3.88 -10.35 -0.64
N LEU A 91 -4.07 -9.13 -0.14
CA LEU A 91 -3.98 -8.76 1.26
C LEU A 91 -4.96 -9.58 2.09
N GLN A 92 -4.43 -10.18 3.14
CA GLN A 92 -5.19 -10.87 4.18
C GLN A 92 -5.40 -9.95 5.39
N GLU A 93 -4.50 -8.99 5.58
CA GLU A 93 -4.44 -8.15 6.77
C GLU A 93 -3.93 -6.74 6.44
N LEU A 94 -4.71 -5.74 6.88
CA LEU A 94 -4.40 -4.32 6.78
C LEU A 94 -4.52 -3.66 8.17
N GLU A 95 -3.41 -3.09 8.64
CA GLU A 95 -3.36 -2.33 9.89
C GLU A 95 -2.98 -0.87 9.61
N ILE A 96 -3.80 0.06 10.09
CA ILE A 96 -3.58 1.50 9.96
C ILE A 96 -3.59 2.12 11.36
N ILE A 97 -2.43 2.57 11.83
CA ILE A 97 -2.20 3.05 13.20
C ILE A 97 -1.74 4.51 13.17
N MET A 98 -2.43 5.40 13.89
CA MET A 98 -2.08 6.83 13.99
C MET A 98 -1.90 7.51 12.62
N CYS A 99 -2.74 7.15 11.64
CA CYS A 99 -2.73 7.69 10.27
C CYS A 99 -4.09 8.32 9.93
N PRO A 100 -4.37 9.54 10.40
CA PRO A 100 -5.70 10.16 10.30
C PRO A 100 -6.22 10.30 8.87
N ASN A 101 -5.37 10.62 7.89
CA ASN A 101 -5.79 10.78 6.49
C ASN A 101 -6.20 9.45 5.85
N LEU A 102 -5.43 8.38 6.08
CA LEU A 102 -5.80 7.03 5.64
C LEU A 102 -7.06 6.53 6.34
N ARG A 103 -7.19 6.76 7.65
CA ARG A 103 -8.41 6.41 8.38
C ARG A 103 -9.61 7.18 7.86
N LYS A 104 -9.46 8.45 7.48
CA LYS A 104 -10.57 9.21 6.87
C LYS A 104 -10.97 8.63 5.52
N ARG A 105 -10.01 8.25 4.69
CA ARG A 105 -10.26 7.75 3.32
C ARG A 105 -10.76 6.30 3.28
N TYR A 106 -10.21 5.45 4.12
CA TYR A 106 -10.48 4.01 4.14
C TYR A 106 -11.17 3.54 5.42
N GLY A 107 -11.53 4.42 6.34
CA GLY A 107 -12.15 4.04 7.61
C GLY A 107 -13.61 3.60 7.43
N LYS A 108 -14.01 2.63 8.25
CA LYS A 108 -15.35 2.06 8.23
C LYS A 108 -16.42 3.01 8.82
N GLU A 109 -16.02 3.91 9.71
CA GLU A 109 -16.95 4.62 10.61
C GLU A 109 -17.68 5.83 10.00
N GLU A 110 -17.46 6.17 8.72
CA GLU A 110 -18.29 7.13 7.97
C GLU A 110 -18.48 6.76 6.47
N MET A 111 -18.25 5.50 6.08
CA MET A 111 -18.00 5.13 4.67
C MET A 111 -16.91 6.02 4.09
N GLY A 112 -15.67 5.88 4.58
CA GLY A 112 -14.52 6.54 3.97
C GLY A 112 -14.61 6.40 2.44
N GLU A 113 -14.28 7.49 1.73
CA GLU A 113 -14.55 7.66 0.28
C GLU A 113 -14.18 6.43 -0.56
N ASP A 114 -13.18 5.68 -0.13
CA ASP A 114 -12.63 4.52 -0.81
C ASP A 114 -12.73 3.20 0.00
N TRP A 115 -13.63 3.08 0.98
CA TRP A 115 -13.82 1.83 1.77
C TRP A 115 -14.00 0.59 0.88
N GLN A 116 -14.75 0.72 -0.21
CA GLN A 116 -14.99 -0.39 -1.16
C GLN A 116 -13.71 -0.92 -1.81
N LYS A 117 -12.63 -0.12 -1.84
CA LYS A 117 -11.34 -0.56 -2.36
C LYS A 117 -10.61 -1.51 -1.42
N ILE A 118 -10.92 -1.50 -0.13
CA ILE A 118 -10.28 -2.38 0.87
C ILE A 118 -11.25 -3.35 1.54
N SER A 119 -12.57 -3.22 1.32
CA SER A 119 -13.61 -4.01 1.97
C SER A 119 -13.53 -5.52 1.71
N HIS A 120 -12.82 -5.92 0.65
CA HIS A 120 -12.55 -7.31 0.32
C HIS A 120 -11.43 -7.94 1.17
N ILE A 121 -10.66 -7.13 1.92
CA ILE A 121 -9.58 -7.61 2.79
C ILE A 121 -10.20 -8.25 4.05
N PRO A 122 -9.85 -9.50 4.40
CA PRO A 122 -10.46 -10.23 5.51
C PRO A 122 -10.29 -9.57 6.89
N LYS A 123 -9.11 -9.01 7.17
CA LYS A 123 -8.78 -8.39 8.46
C LYS A 123 -8.33 -6.95 8.25
N ILE A 124 -9.10 -6.01 8.81
CA ILE A 124 -8.82 -4.58 8.71
C ILE A 124 -8.91 -3.98 10.10
N TYR A 125 -7.84 -3.33 10.54
CA TYR A 125 -7.74 -2.71 11.85
C TYR A 125 -7.32 -1.25 11.74
N PHE A 126 -8.02 -0.39 12.49
CA PHE A 126 -7.68 1.02 12.65
C PHE A 126 -7.41 1.29 14.13
N TYR A 127 -6.33 2.01 14.43
CA TYR A 127 -5.97 2.38 15.79
C TYR A 127 -5.59 3.85 15.88
N ASP A 128 -6.17 4.57 16.84
CA ASP A 128 -5.84 5.95 17.18
C ASP A 128 -5.40 5.96 18.64
N THR A 129 -4.09 6.03 18.90
CA THR A 129 -3.53 6.16 20.26
C THR A 129 -2.98 7.55 20.46
#